data_AF-A0A7C6QNT2-F1
#
_entry.id   AF-A0A7C6QNT2-F1
#
_cell.length_a   1.000
_cell.length_b   1.000
_cell.length_c   1.000
_cell.angle_alpha   90.00
_cell.angle_beta   90.00
_cell.angle_gamma   90.00
#
_symmetry.space_group_name_H-M   'P 1'
#
loop_
_entity.id
_entity.type
_entity.pdbx_description
1 polymer ?
#
loop_
_entity_poly.entity_id
_entity_poly.type
_entity_poly.pdbx_seq_one_letter_code
_entity_poly.pdbx_strand_id
1 'polypeptide(L)'
;MKNKRLADRRTEDQHLRQLFPDNPHLQKLLAKCTAMQVSLSRSLVPEQWLYHPGRRTIMVWEPDLTEQSLSFLVVILAHELGHAADFDAHPNKRRMIKHLHWASAPPSLEKAAFVRGFRLLMELSIPVSLDDYIMMIEPPMAEKVRAEIEENLLCCLLRPAAGLGKNA
;
A
#
# COMPACT_ATOMS: atom_id res chain seq x y z
N MET A 1 9.37 -26.29 16.31
CA MET A 1 9.95 -25.26 15.40
C MET A 1 8.93 -24.27 14.81
N LYS A 2 7.71 -24.66 14.40
CA LYS A 2 6.70 -23.73 13.84
C LYS A 2 6.28 -22.61 14.82
N ASN A 3 6.10 -22.92 16.10
CA ASN A 3 5.66 -21.95 17.11
C ASN A 3 6.71 -20.87 17.40
N LYS A 4 8.01 -21.20 17.34
CA LYS A 4 9.11 -20.23 17.53
C LYS A 4 9.16 -19.22 16.37
N ARG A 5 9.12 -19.70 15.12
CA ARG A 5 9.09 -18.82 13.92
C ARG A 5 7.87 -17.89 13.89
N LEU A 6 6.72 -18.32 14.43
CA LEU A 6 5.51 -17.50 14.53
C LEU A 6 5.61 -16.46 15.66
N ALA A 7 6.31 -16.77 16.75
CA ALA A 7 6.59 -15.82 17.81
C ALA A 7 7.60 -14.75 17.33
N ASP A 8 8.70 -15.18 16.70
CA ASP A 8 9.74 -14.29 16.17
C ASP A 8 9.16 -13.26 15.17
N ARG A 9 8.26 -13.69 14.28
CA ARG A 9 7.58 -12.78 13.33
C ARG A 9 6.63 -11.79 13.99
N ARG A 10 5.94 -12.19 15.07
CA ARG A 10 5.05 -11.27 15.80
C ARG A 10 5.86 -10.22 16.57
N THR A 11 6.97 -10.64 17.16
CA THR A 11 7.91 -9.73 17.81
C THR A 11 8.52 -8.74 16.82
N GLU A 12 8.90 -9.21 15.63
CA GLU A 12 9.43 -8.35 14.56
C GLU A 12 8.40 -7.33 14.05
N ASP A 13 7.17 -7.77 13.75
CA ASP A 13 6.08 -6.88 13.33
C ASP A 13 5.82 -5.77 14.38
N GLN A 14 5.72 -6.16 15.65
CA GLN A 14 5.50 -5.22 16.74
C GLN A 14 6.65 -4.23 16.89
N HIS A 15 7.90 -4.70 16.78
CA HIS A 15 9.08 -3.85 16.87
C HIS A 15 9.10 -2.82 15.74
N LEU A 16 8.89 -3.24 14.50
CA LEU A 16 8.87 -2.31 13.36
C LEU A 16 7.78 -1.25 13.49
N ARG A 17 6.57 -1.62 13.92
CA ARG A 17 5.49 -0.66 14.15
C ARG A 17 5.85 0.42 15.16
N GLN A 18 6.69 0.11 16.15
CA GLN A 18 7.17 1.08 17.14
C GLN A 18 8.26 2.01 16.60
N LEU A 19 8.92 1.62 15.50
CA LEU A 19 9.94 2.45 14.84
C LEU A 19 9.36 3.46 13.86
N PHE A 20 8.11 3.28 13.41
CA PHE A 20 7.46 4.28 12.56
C PHE A 20 7.31 5.61 13.32
N PRO A 21 7.56 6.75 12.67
CA PRO A 21 7.33 8.06 13.27
C PRO A 21 5.91 8.21 13.82
N ASP A 22 5.80 8.91 14.95
CA ASP A 22 4.50 9.22 15.55
C ASP A 22 3.78 10.31 14.74
N ASN A 23 3.10 9.87 13.67
CA ASN A 23 2.34 10.71 12.77
C ASN A 23 0.93 10.13 12.56
N PRO A 24 -0.15 10.93 12.72
CA PRO A 24 -1.52 10.44 12.60
C PRO A 24 -1.86 9.73 11.28
N HIS A 25 -1.25 10.14 10.16
CA HIS A 25 -1.49 9.51 8.85
C HIS A 25 -0.79 8.16 8.73
N LEU A 26 0.44 8.06 9.22
CA LEU A 26 1.14 6.76 9.33
C LEU A 26 0.38 5.82 10.28
N GLN A 27 -0.10 6.31 11.42
CA GLN A 27 -0.89 5.47 12.35
C GLN A 27 -2.19 4.95 11.71
N LYS A 28 -2.88 5.75 10.89
CA LYS A 28 -4.03 5.29 10.09
C LYS A 28 -3.66 4.16 9.12
N LEU A 29 -2.53 4.29 8.42
CA LEU A 29 -2.04 3.26 7.50
C LEU A 29 -1.61 1.98 8.25
N LEU A 30 -0.90 2.12 9.37
CA LEU A 30 -0.51 0.97 10.21
C LEU A 30 -1.73 0.24 10.79
N ALA A 31 -2.77 0.99 11.19
CA ALA A 31 -4.05 0.41 11.59
C ALA A 31 -4.72 -0.32 10.42
N LYS A 32 -4.66 0.23 9.20
CA LYS A 32 -5.13 -0.45 7.98
C LYS A 32 -4.35 -1.73 7.69
N CYS A 33 -3.03 -1.77 7.88
CA CYS A 33 -2.24 -3.01 7.81
C CYS A 33 -2.81 -4.08 8.75
N THR A 34 -3.06 -3.73 10.01
CA THR A 34 -3.64 -4.65 11.00
C THR A 34 -5.02 -5.13 10.58
N ALA A 35 -5.90 -4.23 10.14
CA ALA A 35 -7.24 -4.56 9.68
C ALA A 35 -7.23 -5.49 8.45
N MET A 36 -6.25 -5.34 7.56
CA MET A 36 -6.05 -6.18 6.38
C MET A 36 -5.26 -7.47 6.68
N GLN A 37 -4.89 -7.71 7.94
CA GLN A 37 -4.03 -8.83 8.34
C GLN A 37 -2.73 -8.87 7.53
N VAL A 38 -2.11 -7.71 7.33
CA VAL A 38 -0.81 -7.52 6.70
C VAL A 38 0.21 -7.25 7.80
N SER A 39 1.25 -8.07 7.87
CA SER A 39 2.35 -7.90 8.82
C SER A 39 3.48 -7.05 8.22
N LEU A 40 4.40 -6.59 9.06
CA LEU A 40 5.65 -5.95 8.69
C LEU A 40 6.82 -6.88 8.99
N SER A 41 7.87 -6.82 8.18
CA SER A 41 9.18 -7.43 8.47
C SER A 41 10.29 -6.58 7.89
N ARG A 42 11.53 -6.78 8.33
CA ARG A 42 12.67 -6.06 7.73
C ARG A 42 12.89 -6.53 6.30
N SER A 43 13.13 -5.58 5.40
CA SER A 43 13.62 -5.88 4.06
C SER A 43 15.10 -6.27 4.14
N LEU A 44 15.45 -7.33 3.42
CA LEU A 44 16.85 -7.74 3.23
C LEU A 44 17.44 -7.16 1.93
N VAL A 45 16.63 -6.42 1.17
CA VAL A 45 17.04 -5.76 -0.07
C VAL A 45 17.22 -4.28 0.24
N PRO A 46 18.44 -3.74 0.10
CA PRO A 46 18.71 -2.34 0.36
C PRO A 46 17.79 -1.42 -0.43
N GLU A 47 17.32 -0.36 0.23
CA GLU A 47 16.54 0.72 -0.36
C GLU A 47 15.20 0.28 -0.96
N GLN A 48 14.70 -0.92 -0.60
CA GLN A 48 13.47 -1.47 -1.16
C GLN A 48 12.43 -1.81 -0.10
N TRP A 49 11.25 -1.24 -0.29
CA TRP A 49 10.00 -1.71 0.29
C TRP A 49 9.34 -2.68 -0.67
N LEU A 50 8.81 -3.78 -0.15
CA LEU A 50 8.30 -4.87 -0.97
C LEU A 50 7.17 -5.61 -0.28
N TYR A 51 6.02 -5.73 -0.94
CA TYR A 51 4.96 -6.61 -0.48
C TYR A 51 5.19 -8.06 -0.92
N HIS A 52 5.24 -8.97 0.04
CA HIS A 52 5.32 -10.41 -0.22
C HIS A 52 3.91 -11.05 -0.15
N PRO A 53 3.26 -11.35 -1.29
CA PRO A 53 1.87 -11.82 -1.31
C PRO A 53 1.67 -13.18 -0.64
N GLY A 54 2.63 -14.11 -0.79
CA GLY A 54 2.56 -15.42 -0.13
C GLY A 54 2.60 -15.37 1.41
N ARG A 55 3.21 -14.34 1.99
CA ARG A 55 3.33 -14.15 3.45
C ARG A 55 2.34 -13.12 3.98
N ARG A 56 1.75 -12.30 3.10
CA ARG A 56 0.99 -11.09 3.45
C ARG A 56 1.80 -10.16 4.35
N THR A 57 3.01 -9.85 3.90
CA THR A 57 3.97 -9.08 4.68
C THR A 57 4.54 -7.96 3.83
N ILE A 58 4.54 -6.74 4.36
CA ILE A 58 5.30 -5.62 3.79
C ILE A 58 6.70 -5.70 4.38
N MET A 59 7.70 -5.84 3.52
CA MET A 59 9.10 -5.79 3.87
C MET A 59 9.53 -4.33 3.85
N VAL A 60 9.95 -3.82 5.01
CA VAL A 60 10.27 -2.41 5.25
C VAL A 60 11.79 -2.23 5.21
N TRP A 61 12.29 -1.30 4.40
CA TRP A 61 13.68 -0.87 4.52
C TRP A 61 13.81 0.03 5.75
N GLU A 62 14.30 -0.53 6.86
CA GLU A 62 14.30 0.11 8.18
C GLU A 62 14.97 1.50 8.21
N PRO A 63 16.11 1.75 7.52
CA PRO A 63 16.73 3.08 7.50
C PRO A 63 15.80 4.20 7.04
N ASP A 64 14.85 3.92 6.15
CA ASP A 64 13.90 4.94 5.67
C ASP A 64 13.03 5.50 6.78
N LEU A 65 12.77 4.73 7.85
CA LEU A 65 11.96 5.18 8.98
C LEU A 65 12.57 6.39 9.70
N THR A 66 13.88 6.59 9.56
CA THR A 66 14.62 7.73 10.14
C THR A 66 15.16 8.71 9.10
N GLU A 67 15.44 8.24 7.88
CA GLU A 67 16.15 9.03 6.86
C GLU A 67 15.20 9.74 5.88
N GLN A 68 14.00 9.19 5.66
CA GLN A 68 13.07 9.70 4.65
C GLN A 68 12.02 10.65 5.23
N SER A 69 11.45 11.47 4.35
CA SER A 69 10.36 12.37 4.72
C SER A 69 9.09 11.61 5.12
N LEU A 70 8.24 12.25 5.94
CA LEU A 70 6.92 11.70 6.28
C LEU A 70 6.06 11.46 5.02
N SER A 71 6.15 12.35 4.02
CA SER A 71 5.42 12.21 2.76
C SER A 71 5.85 10.95 2.00
N PHE A 72 7.15 10.66 1.94
CA PHE A 72 7.67 9.42 1.38
C PHE A 72 7.10 8.22 2.13
N LEU A 73 7.20 8.18 3.46
CA LEU A 73 6.72 7.07 4.28
C LEU A 73 5.22 6.80 4.12
N VAL A 74 4.41 7.87 4.02
CA VAL A 74 2.96 7.77 3.77
C VAL A 74 2.70 7.17 2.39
N VAL A 75 3.38 7.65 1.35
CA VAL A 75 3.16 7.20 -0.03
C VAL A 75 3.65 5.77 -0.24
N ILE A 76 4.85 5.43 0.23
CA ILE A 76 5.42 4.08 0.06
C ILE A 76 4.59 3.04 0.83
N LEU A 77 4.19 3.33 2.08
CA LEU A 77 3.34 2.40 2.84
C LEU A 77 1.95 2.23 2.19
N ALA A 78 1.36 3.32 1.67
CA ALA A 78 0.11 3.24 0.94
C ALA A 78 0.24 2.43 -0.35
N HIS A 79 1.34 2.59 -1.09
CA HIS A 79 1.66 1.80 -2.28
C HIS A 79 1.75 0.29 -1.96
N GLU A 80 2.50 -0.08 -0.91
CA GLU A 80 2.63 -1.48 -0.51
C GLU A 80 1.31 -2.10 -0.01
N LEU A 81 0.48 -1.31 0.69
CA LEU A 81 -0.89 -1.71 1.00
C LEU A 81 -1.77 -1.84 -0.25
N GLY A 82 -1.50 -1.03 -1.27
CA GLY A 82 -2.12 -1.11 -2.58
C GLY A 82 -1.88 -2.46 -3.24
N HIS A 83 -0.66 -3.02 -3.16
CA HIS A 83 -0.41 -4.40 -3.57
C HIS A 83 -1.26 -5.40 -2.80
N ALA A 84 -1.31 -5.29 -1.46
CA ALA A 84 -2.12 -6.18 -0.64
C ALA A 84 -3.60 -6.14 -1.05
N ALA A 85 -4.16 -4.95 -1.23
CA ALA A 85 -5.53 -4.75 -1.68
C ALA A 85 -5.77 -5.30 -3.10
N ASP A 86 -4.80 -5.20 -4.01
CA ASP A 86 -4.93 -5.77 -5.36
C ASP A 86 -4.96 -7.29 -5.35
N PHE A 87 -4.10 -7.92 -4.54
CA PHE A 87 -4.09 -9.37 -4.41
C PHE A 87 -5.35 -9.91 -3.71
N ASP A 88 -5.96 -9.13 -2.81
CA ASP A 88 -7.23 -9.49 -2.17
C ASP A 88 -8.39 -9.41 -3.15
N ALA A 89 -8.44 -8.37 -3.99
CA ALA A 89 -9.44 -8.23 -5.05
C ALA A 89 -9.24 -9.21 -6.22
N HIS A 90 -8.00 -9.62 -6.48
CA HIS A 90 -7.64 -10.48 -7.60
C HIS A 90 -6.74 -11.64 -7.18
N PRO A 91 -7.25 -12.63 -6.41
CA PRO A 91 -6.43 -13.74 -5.90
C PRO A 91 -5.69 -14.54 -6.98
N ASN A 92 -6.26 -14.59 -8.20
CA ASN A 92 -5.66 -15.26 -9.35
C ASN A 92 -4.32 -14.64 -9.79
N LYS A 93 -4.07 -13.35 -9.52
CA LYS A 93 -2.78 -12.69 -9.81
C LYS A 93 -1.63 -13.36 -9.06
N ARG A 94 -1.87 -13.98 -7.89
CA ARG A 94 -0.84 -14.77 -7.18
C ARG A 94 -0.30 -15.92 -8.02
N ARG A 95 -1.13 -16.50 -8.91
CA ARG A 95 -0.69 -17.57 -9.82
C ARG A 95 0.23 -17.02 -10.91
N MET A 96 -0.03 -15.80 -11.39
CA MET A 96 0.76 -15.16 -12.45
C MET A 96 2.18 -14.83 -11.99
N ILE A 97 2.35 -14.44 -10.73
CA ILE A 97 3.65 -14.09 -10.17
C ILE A 97 4.34 -15.25 -9.43
N LYS A 98 3.76 -16.46 -9.44
CA LYS A 98 4.26 -17.61 -8.67
C LYS A 98 5.72 -17.96 -9.00
N HIS A 99 6.14 -17.69 -10.22
CA HIS A 99 7.49 -17.95 -10.74
C HIS A 99 8.35 -16.71 -10.86
N LEU A 100 7.81 -15.53 -10.50
CA LEU A 100 8.55 -14.29 -10.49
C LEU A 100 9.11 -14.05 -9.09
N HIS A 101 10.32 -13.50 -9.02
CA HIS A 101 10.78 -12.90 -7.78
C HIS A 101 9.84 -11.73 -7.44
N TRP A 102 9.49 -11.55 -6.17
CA TRP A 102 8.54 -10.49 -5.76
C TRP A 102 9.07 -9.08 -6.05
N ALA A 103 10.38 -8.90 -6.20
CA ALA A 103 10.99 -7.65 -6.68
C ALA A 103 10.95 -7.48 -8.22
N SER A 104 10.27 -8.37 -8.94
CA SER A 104 10.12 -8.33 -10.40
C SER A 104 8.64 -8.21 -10.79
N ALA A 105 7.90 -7.40 -10.03
CA ALA A 105 6.50 -7.15 -10.27
C ALA A 105 6.28 -6.55 -11.68
N PRO A 106 5.37 -7.10 -12.49
CA PRO A 106 5.04 -6.52 -13.78
C PRO A 106 4.51 -5.08 -13.64
N PRO A 107 4.76 -4.19 -14.62
CA PRO A 107 4.30 -2.80 -14.57
C PRO A 107 2.79 -2.64 -14.33
N SER A 108 1.98 -3.60 -14.76
CA SER A 108 0.53 -3.60 -14.50
C SER A 108 0.17 -3.82 -13.03
N LEU A 109 0.99 -4.56 -12.27
CA LEU A 109 0.83 -4.71 -10.82
C LEU A 109 1.24 -3.44 -10.09
N GLU A 110 2.36 -2.83 -10.48
CA GLU A 110 2.83 -1.55 -9.94
C GLU A 110 1.77 -0.44 -10.13
N LYS A 111 1.25 -0.31 -11.35
CA LYS A 111 0.15 0.64 -11.63
C LYS A 111 -1.05 0.39 -10.71
N ALA A 112 -1.47 -0.87 -10.58
CA ALA A 112 -2.60 -1.22 -9.73
C ALA A 112 -2.34 -0.94 -8.24
N ALA A 113 -1.10 -1.11 -7.78
CA ALA A 113 -0.69 -0.82 -6.42
C ALA A 113 -0.76 0.69 -6.13
N PHE A 114 -0.20 1.54 -6.99
CA PHE A 114 -0.32 2.99 -6.84
C PHE A 114 -1.77 3.48 -6.85
N VAL A 115 -2.59 3.01 -7.80
CA VAL A 115 -4.00 3.43 -7.90
C VAL A 115 -4.79 3.04 -6.65
N ARG A 116 -4.56 1.83 -6.12
CA ARG A 116 -5.20 1.37 -4.88
C ARG A 116 -4.63 2.04 -3.64
N GLY A 117 -3.33 2.35 -3.63
CA GLY A 117 -2.68 3.11 -2.58
C GLY A 117 -3.29 4.50 -2.45
N PHE A 118 -3.46 5.21 -3.57
CA PHE A 118 -4.15 6.51 -3.59
C PHE A 118 -5.60 6.39 -3.10
N ARG A 119 -6.33 5.36 -3.55
CA ARG A 119 -7.68 5.09 -3.04
C ARG A 119 -7.70 4.89 -1.52
N LEU A 120 -6.74 4.17 -0.95
CA LEU A 120 -6.63 3.98 0.49
C LEU A 120 -6.36 5.29 1.24
N LEU A 121 -5.52 6.17 0.68
CA LEU A 121 -5.28 7.50 1.26
C LEU A 121 -6.60 8.30 1.33
N MET A 122 -7.41 8.27 0.28
CA MET A 122 -8.74 8.91 0.27
C MET A 122 -9.70 8.26 1.27
N GLU A 123 -9.81 6.92 1.29
CA GLU A 123 -10.68 6.18 2.21
C GLU A 123 -10.35 6.48 3.68
N LEU A 124 -9.06 6.66 4.00
CA LEU A 124 -8.58 6.98 5.35
C LEU A 124 -8.61 8.48 5.66
N SER A 125 -9.07 9.31 4.72
CA SER A 125 -9.04 10.78 4.82
C SER A 125 -7.65 11.28 5.19
N ILE A 126 -6.64 10.84 4.44
CA ILE A 126 -5.25 11.33 4.52
C ILE A 126 -5.09 12.41 3.44
N PRO A 127 -4.70 13.65 3.79
CA PRO A 127 -4.76 14.80 2.90
C PRO A 127 -3.54 14.84 1.96
N VAL A 128 -3.49 13.94 0.99
CA VAL A 128 -2.50 13.97 -0.11
C VAL A 128 -3.25 14.26 -1.40
N SER A 129 -2.91 15.36 -2.07
CA SER A 129 -3.51 15.70 -3.36
C SER A 129 -3.06 14.71 -4.44
N LEU A 130 -3.81 14.60 -5.54
CA LEU A 130 -3.37 13.79 -6.67
C LEU A 130 -2.02 14.29 -7.21
N ASP A 131 -1.83 15.61 -7.30
CA ASP A 131 -0.59 16.18 -7.84
C ASP A 131 0.61 15.85 -6.97
N ASP A 132 0.50 16.02 -5.64
CA ASP A 132 1.56 15.64 -4.69
C ASP A 132 1.84 14.14 -4.74
N TYR A 133 0.80 13.31 -4.90
CA TYR A 133 0.95 11.86 -5.00
C TYR A 133 1.72 11.47 -6.26
N ILE A 134 1.36 12.03 -7.41
CA ILE A 134 2.00 11.72 -8.70
C ILE A 134 3.45 12.20 -8.73
N MET A 135 3.79 13.31 -8.07
CA MET A 135 5.18 13.78 -7.95
C MET A 135 6.11 12.79 -7.23
N MET A 136 5.56 11.87 -6.44
CA MET A 136 6.31 10.83 -5.73
C MET A 136 6.47 9.53 -6.54
N ILE A 137 5.98 9.50 -7.79
CA ILE A 137 6.04 8.33 -8.67
C ILE A 137 6.98 8.62 -9.83
N GLU A 138 7.88 7.69 -10.14
CA GLU A 138 8.81 7.85 -11.25
C GLU A 138 8.08 7.75 -12.62
N PRO A 139 8.37 8.64 -13.59
CA PRO A 139 7.95 8.46 -14.97
C PRO A 139 8.53 7.18 -15.61
N PRO A 140 7.80 6.49 -16.52
CA PRO A 140 6.50 6.84 -17.07
C PRO A 140 5.31 6.29 -16.25
N MET A 141 5.55 5.72 -15.06
CA MET A 141 4.46 5.15 -14.24
C MET A 141 3.52 6.24 -13.75
N ALA A 142 4.07 7.40 -13.37
CA ALA A 142 3.33 8.59 -12.94
C ALA A 142 2.15 8.95 -13.87
N GLU A 143 2.40 9.04 -15.18
CA GLU A 143 1.40 9.39 -16.19
C GLU A 143 0.29 8.33 -16.28
N LYS A 144 0.67 7.06 -16.24
CA LYS A 144 -0.27 5.92 -16.31
C LYS A 144 -1.16 5.86 -15.07
N VAL A 145 -0.61 6.17 -13.90
CA VAL A 145 -1.35 6.21 -12.63
C VAL A 145 -2.30 7.40 -12.60
N ARG A 146 -1.84 8.58 -13.04
CA ARG A 146 -2.68 9.78 -13.14
C ARG A 146 -3.91 9.54 -14.01
N ALA A 147 -3.70 9.07 -15.25
CA ALA A 147 -4.79 8.80 -16.19
C ALA A 147 -5.80 7.81 -15.60
N GLU A 148 -5.33 6.72 -14.98
CA GLU A 148 -6.22 5.72 -14.36
C GLU A 148 -7.04 6.31 -13.20
N ILE A 149 -6.44 7.16 -12.35
CA ILE A 149 -7.15 7.77 -11.23
C ILE A 149 -8.20 8.77 -11.73
N GLU A 150 -7.85 9.62 -12.70
CA GLU A 150 -8.74 10.63 -13.26
C GLU A 150 -9.92 9.99 -14.00
N GLU A 151 -9.65 8.96 -14.82
CA GLU A 151 -10.68 8.31 -15.65
C GLU A 151 -11.59 7.37 -14.87
N ASN A 152 -11.05 6.59 -13.92
CA ASN A 152 -11.75 5.44 -13.34
C ASN A 152 -12.04 5.57 -11.84
N LEU A 153 -11.24 6.34 -11.08
CA LEU A 153 -11.37 6.41 -9.63
C LEU A 153 -12.18 7.64 -9.18
N LEU A 154 -11.83 8.82 -9.70
CA LEU A 154 -12.51 10.07 -9.32
C LEU A 154 -13.92 10.16 -9.91
N CYS A 155 -14.16 9.58 -11.10
CA CYS A 155 -15.49 9.54 -11.72
C CYS A 155 -16.51 8.77 -10.86
N CYS A 156 -16.06 7.78 -10.07
CA CYS A 156 -16.90 6.98 -9.20
C CYS A 156 -17.19 7.65 -7.84
N LEU A 157 -16.29 8.53 -7.37
CA LEU A 157 -16.44 9.25 -6.10
C LEU A 157 -17.25 10.54 -6.23
N LEU A 158 -17.28 11.14 -7.44
CA LEU A 158 -17.99 12.38 -7.73
C LEU A 158 -19.40 12.17 -8.31
N ARG A 159 -19.84 10.92 -8.51
CA ARG A 159 -21.24 10.64 -8.83
C ARG A 159 -22.08 10.79 -7.55
N PRO A 160 -23.07 11.72 -7.51
CA PRO A 160 -24.00 11.74 -6.40
C PRO A 160 -24.71 10.39 -6.33
N ALA A 161 -24.93 9.87 -5.12
CA ALA A 161 -25.74 8.69 -4.90
C ALA A 161 -27.12 8.89 -5.55
N ALA A 162 -27.29 8.35 -6.75
CA ALA A 162 -28.54 8.43 -7.46
C ALA A 162 -29.56 7.56 -6.70
N GLY A 163 -30.52 8.23 -6.04
CA GLY A 163 -31.80 7.62 -5.70
C GLY A 163 -31.97 7.06 -4.30
N LEU A 164 -32.04 7.94 -3.29
CA LEU A 164 -33.05 7.81 -2.23
C LEU A 164 -33.95 9.04 -2.31
N GLY A 165 -34.68 9.11 -3.42
CA GLY A 165 -35.81 10.01 -3.59
C GLY A 165 -36.93 9.58 -2.66
N LYS A 166 -37.30 10.52 -1.79
CA LYS A 166 -38.48 10.52 -0.92
C LYS A 166 -39.74 10.12 -1.69
N ASN A 167 -40.58 9.31 -1.07
CA ASN A 167 -42.05 9.36 -1.10
C ASN A 167 -42.44 8.92 0.33
N ALA A 168 -42.85 9.76 1.27
CA ALA A 168 -44.04 10.65 1.26
C ALA A 168 -45.28 9.89 0.79
#